data_AF-A0A2M7PU26-F1
#
_entry.id   AF-A0A2M7PU26-F1
#
_cell.length_a   1.000
_cell.length_b   1.000
_cell.length_c   1.000
_cell.angle_alpha   90.00
_cell.angle_beta   90.00
_cell.angle_gamma   90.00
#
_symmetry.space_group_name_H-M   'P 1'
#
loop_
_entity.id
_entity.type
_entity.pdbx_description
1 polymer ?
#
loop_
_entity_poly.entity_id
_entity_poly.type
_entity_poly.pdbx_seq_one_letter_code
_entity_poly.pdbx_strand_id
1 'polypeptide(L)'
;GKEFPEADFKLLSESENLSEKLHANFFPNFVNNNGYLNDVIALNFRGDATIRPNQIYALSLPFPLIDKKTGRGILEVVESHLFTPYGLRSLSPDSPDFRHSYKGNQFERDTAYHQGTVWPFLLADYFQACLYVYGNTKEVGKKLKTSLEVLRLHFYESDCINGVSEIFDGLKPKEGRGAIHQAWSVSALIQLQLMSIETK
;
A
#
# COMPACT_ATOMS: atom_id res chain seq x y z
N GLY A 1 -34.61 26.58 -8.24
CA GLY A 1 -33.58 25.54 -8.03
C GLY A 1 -33.65 24.60 -9.20
N LYS A 2 -32.53 24.22 -9.80
CA LYS A 2 -32.57 23.20 -10.86
C LYS A 2 -32.96 21.88 -10.21
N GLU A 3 -34.08 21.30 -10.63
CA GLU A 3 -34.43 19.92 -10.32
C GLU A 3 -33.37 19.02 -10.96
N PHE A 4 -32.83 18.09 -10.17
CA PHE A 4 -31.93 17.06 -10.66
C PHE A 4 -32.76 16.03 -11.46
N PRO A 5 -32.34 15.65 -12.67
CA PRO A 5 -33.09 14.67 -13.47
C PRO A 5 -33.14 13.29 -12.80
N GLU A 6 -34.23 12.54 -12.99
CA GLU A 6 -34.46 11.19 -12.44
C GLU A 6 -33.31 10.19 -12.70
N ALA A 7 -32.55 10.38 -13.79
CA ALA A 7 -31.40 9.55 -14.13
C ALA A 7 -30.28 9.63 -13.06
N ASP A 8 -30.07 10.81 -12.46
CA ASP A 8 -29.07 11.01 -11.40
C ASP A 8 -29.52 10.29 -10.12
N PHE A 9 -30.82 10.29 -9.81
CA PHE A 9 -31.38 9.59 -8.66
C PHE A 9 -31.23 8.06 -8.78
N LYS A 10 -31.41 7.51 -9.99
CA LYS A 10 -31.25 6.07 -10.24
C LYS A 10 -29.80 5.61 -10.07
N LEU A 11 -28.83 6.36 -10.62
CA LEU A 11 -27.39 6.10 -10.46
C LEU A 11 -26.96 6.12 -8.99
N LEU A 12 -27.50 7.05 -8.20
CA LEU A 12 -27.26 7.10 -6.75
C LEU A 12 -27.78 5.83 -6.06
N SER A 13 -29.02 5.43 -6.33
CA SER A 13 -29.62 4.25 -5.69
C SER A 13 -28.91 2.93 -6.04
N GLU A 14 -28.43 2.78 -7.27
CA GLU A 14 -27.65 1.61 -7.69
C GLU A 14 -26.26 1.61 -7.04
N SER A 15 -25.64 2.77 -6.91
CA SER A 15 -24.33 2.93 -6.25
C SER A 15 -24.40 2.64 -4.75
N GLU A 16 -25.46 3.10 -4.08
CA GLU A 16 -25.73 2.82 -2.67
C GLU A 16 -25.92 1.31 -2.45
N ASN A 17 -26.75 0.66 -3.27
CA ASN A 17 -26.97 -0.79 -3.18
C ASN A 17 -25.68 -1.60 -3.39
N LEU A 18 -24.85 -1.18 -4.35
CA LEU A 18 -23.56 -1.82 -4.59
C LEU A 18 -22.59 -1.62 -3.42
N SER A 19 -22.56 -0.42 -2.83
CA SER A 19 -21.76 -0.12 -1.65
C SER A 19 -22.18 -0.98 -0.45
N GLU A 20 -23.48 -1.12 -0.18
CA GLU A 20 -24.00 -2.00 0.87
C GLU A 20 -23.59 -3.46 0.66
N LYS A 21 -23.71 -3.95 -0.58
CA LYS A 21 -23.26 -5.31 -0.94
C LYS A 21 -21.76 -5.47 -0.75
N LEU A 22 -20.96 -4.49 -1.14
CA LEU A 22 -19.51 -4.52 -0.93
C LEU A 22 -19.18 -4.61 0.56
N HIS A 23 -19.77 -3.74 1.39
CA HIS A 23 -19.55 -3.75 2.83
C HIS A 23 -19.99 -5.09 3.47
N ALA A 24 -21.15 -5.63 3.08
CA ALA A 24 -21.65 -6.89 3.62
C ALA A 24 -20.79 -8.10 3.22
N ASN A 25 -20.15 -8.07 2.05
CA ASN A 25 -19.42 -9.22 1.50
C ASN A 25 -17.90 -9.10 1.61
N PHE A 26 -17.32 -7.91 1.84
CA PHE A 26 -15.86 -7.76 1.85
C PHE A 26 -15.22 -8.59 2.97
N PHE A 27 -15.64 -8.37 4.22
CA PHE A 27 -15.09 -9.07 5.38
C PHE A 27 -15.16 -10.61 5.26
N PRO A 28 -16.34 -11.24 5.02
CA PRO A 28 -16.44 -12.70 5.01
C PRO A 28 -15.71 -13.37 3.84
N ASN A 29 -15.39 -12.64 2.76
CA ASN A 29 -14.70 -13.20 1.60
C ASN A 29 -13.20 -12.92 1.63
N PHE A 30 -12.76 -11.72 2.00
CA PHE A 30 -11.35 -11.32 1.93
C PHE A 30 -10.56 -11.63 3.19
N VAL A 31 -11.16 -11.57 4.39
CA VAL A 31 -10.42 -11.88 5.63
C VAL A 31 -10.22 -13.39 5.72
N ASN A 32 -8.96 -13.82 5.80
CA ASN A 32 -8.62 -15.23 5.91
C ASN A 32 -8.48 -15.68 7.38
N ASN A 33 -8.32 -16.98 7.59
CA ASN A 33 -8.21 -17.59 8.92
C ASN A 33 -6.96 -17.17 9.70
N ASN A 34 -5.96 -16.57 9.04
CA ASN A 34 -4.74 -16.07 9.66
C ASN A 34 -4.87 -14.61 10.13
N GLY A 35 -6.03 -13.97 9.91
CA GLY A 35 -6.32 -12.61 10.41
C GLY A 35 -5.83 -11.48 9.51
N TYR A 36 -5.49 -11.77 8.25
CA TYR A 36 -5.16 -10.77 7.22
C TYR A 36 -5.97 -11.02 5.93
N LEU A 37 -5.79 -10.20 4.89
CA LEU A 37 -6.60 -10.31 3.68
C LEU A 37 -5.97 -11.29 2.67
N ASN A 38 -6.81 -12.07 2.02
CA ASN A 38 -6.47 -12.70 0.75
C ASN A 38 -6.19 -11.59 -0.28
N ASP A 39 -5.14 -11.74 -1.09
CA ASP A 39 -4.81 -10.77 -2.14
C ASP A 39 -5.86 -10.79 -3.26
N VAL A 40 -6.36 -11.99 -3.59
CA VAL A 40 -7.36 -12.21 -4.63
C VAL A 40 -8.36 -13.27 -4.16
N ILE A 41 -9.63 -13.09 -4.51
CA ILE A 41 -10.65 -14.14 -4.43
C ILE A 41 -10.94 -14.62 -5.85
N ALA A 42 -10.63 -15.88 -6.13
CA ALA A 42 -10.88 -16.50 -7.43
C ALA A 42 -12.38 -16.71 -7.66
N LEU A 43 -12.78 -16.93 -8.93
CA LEU A 43 -14.18 -17.16 -9.32
C LEU A 43 -14.85 -18.36 -8.62
N ASN A 44 -14.04 -19.31 -8.13
CA ASN A 44 -14.50 -20.46 -7.35
C ASN A 44 -14.51 -20.19 -5.83
N PHE A 45 -14.46 -18.92 -5.41
CA PHE A 45 -14.43 -18.47 -4.02
C PHE A 45 -13.22 -18.94 -3.20
N ARG A 46 -12.15 -19.40 -3.86
CA ARG A 46 -10.89 -19.67 -3.17
C ARG A 46 -10.10 -18.38 -3.02
N GLY A 47 -9.67 -18.10 -1.79
CA GLY A 47 -8.79 -16.98 -1.49
C GLY A 47 -7.33 -17.33 -1.71
N ASP A 48 -6.58 -16.39 -2.28
CA ASP A 48 -5.13 -16.42 -2.33
C ASP A 48 -4.56 -15.74 -1.08
N ALA A 49 -4.04 -16.53 -0.14
CA ALA A 49 -3.46 -16.06 1.10
C ALA A 49 -2.01 -15.53 0.97
N THR A 50 -1.51 -15.34 -0.26
CA THR A 50 -0.21 -14.75 -0.52
C THR A 50 -0.11 -13.35 0.10
N ILE A 51 0.89 -13.12 0.93
CA ILE A 51 1.07 -11.84 1.63
C ILE A 51 1.62 -10.80 0.64
N ARG A 52 0.77 -9.83 0.30
CA ARG A 52 1.02 -8.74 -0.63
C ARG A 52 0.54 -7.40 -0.03
N PRO A 53 1.01 -6.25 -0.54
CA PRO A 53 0.73 -4.96 0.10
C PRO A 53 -0.68 -4.42 -0.22
N ASN A 54 -1.40 -5.01 -1.18
CA ASN A 54 -2.72 -4.54 -1.62
C ASN A 54 -3.74 -4.46 -0.49
N GLN A 55 -3.57 -5.29 0.56
CA GLN A 55 -4.43 -5.27 1.75
C GLN A 55 -4.50 -3.91 2.47
N ILE A 56 -3.50 -3.04 2.28
CA ILE A 56 -3.47 -1.72 2.90
C ILE A 56 -4.56 -0.81 2.37
N TYR A 57 -4.98 -0.99 1.11
CA TYR A 57 -6.05 -0.18 0.53
C TYR A 57 -7.39 -0.35 1.23
N ALA A 58 -7.62 -1.50 1.89
CA ALA A 58 -8.81 -1.70 2.71
C ALA A 58 -8.83 -0.82 3.98
N LEU A 59 -7.69 -0.22 4.34
CA LEU A 59 -7.48 0.61 5.52
C LEU A 59 -7.11 2.07 5.19
N SER A 60 -6.40 2.33 4.09
CA SER A 60 -5.88 3.67 3.75
C SER A 60 -6.92 4.58 3.09
N LEU A 61 -7.88 4.00 2.36
CA LEU A 61 -8.90 4.77 1.67
C LEU A 61 -9.88 5.42 2.67
N PRO A 62 -10.50 6.57 2.34
CA PRO A 62 -11.35 7.33 3.25
C PRO A 62 -12.70 6.64 3.59
N PHE A 63 -12.91 5.42 3.10
CA PHE A 63 -14.07 4.56 3.33
C PHE A 63 -13.57 3.16 3.75
N PRO A 64 -13.04 3.01 4.98
CA PRO A 64 -12.45 1.75 5.41
C PRO A 64 -13.48 0.61 5.40
N LEU A 65 -13.13 -0.49 4.74
CA LEU A 65 -13.97 -1.69 4.64
C LEU A 65 -13.75 -2.66 5.81
N ILE A 66 -12.68 -2.43 6.58
CA ILE A 66 -12.23 -3.28 7.67
C ILE A 66 -12.15 -2.47 8.96
N ASP A 67 -12.64 -3.03 10.05
CA ASP A 67 -12.58 -2.40 11.37
C ASP A 67 -11.15 -2.31 11.91
N LYS A 68 -10.93 -1.44 12.91
CA LYS A 68 -9.60 -1.22 13.50
C LYS A 68 -8.99 -2.43 14.20
N LYS A 69 -9.80 -3.36 14.73
CA LYS A 69 -9.30 -4.57 15.40
C LYS A 69 -8.69 -5.51 14.38
N THR A 70 -9.41 -5.77 13.29
CA THR A 70 -8.94 -6.61 12.17
C THR A 70 -7.80 -5.91 11.41
N GLY A 71 -7.91 -4.59 11.22
CA GLY A 71 -6.85 -3.77 10.63
C GLY A 71 -5.53 -3.82 11.38
N ARG A 72 -5.56 -4.09 12.69
CA ARG A 72 -4.35 -4.27 13.50
C ARG A 72 -3.54 -5.50 13.08
N GLY A 73 -4.21 -6.63 12.86
CA GLY A 73 -3.57 -7.86 12.37
C GLY A 73 -3.04 -7.72 10.94
N ILE A 74 -3.79 -7.04 10.07
CA ILE A 74 -3.34 -6.70 8.71
C ILE A 74 -2.05 -5.88 8.76
N LEU A 75 -1.99 -4.82 9.57
CA LEU A 75 -0.80 -3.98 9.68
C LEU A 75 0.39 -4.71 10.30
N GLU A 76 0.17 -5.61 11.27
CA GLU A 76 1.23 -6.45 11.83
C GLU A 76 1.85 -7.38 10.76
N VAL A 77 1.04 -7.97 9.89
CA VAL A 77 1.49 -8.81 8.77
C VAL A 77 2.23 -7.98 7.72
N VAL A 78 1.67 -6.82 7.33
CA VAL A 78 2.34 -5.90 6.40
C VAL A 78 3.69 -5.44 6.96
N GLU A 79 3.74 -5.09 8.23
CA GLU A 79 4.94 -4.58 8.87
C GLU A 79 6.03 -5.64 8.98
N SER A 80 5.67 -6.86 9.37
CA SER A 80 6.63 -7.96 9.53
C SER A 80 7.18 -8.49 8.20
N HIS A 81 6.35 -8.57 7.16
CA HIS A 81 6.76 -9.20 5.90
C HIS A 81 7.15 -8.21 4.80
N LEU A 82 6.53 -7.03 4.75
CA LEU A 82 6.57 -6.17 3.56
C LEU A 82 7.22 -4.82 3.81
N PHE A 83 7.18 -4.30 5.03
CA PHE A 83 7.68 -2.96 5.32
C PHE A 83 9.21 -2.85 5.18
N THR A 84 9.64 -1.74 4.57
CA THR A 84 11.05 -1.41 4.40
C THR A 84 11.25 0.09 4.56
N PRO A 85 12.50 0.56 4.75
CA PRO A 85 12.79 1.99 4.81
C PRO A 85 12.38 2.77 3.55
N TYR A 86 12.37 2.13 2.36
CA TYR A 86 12.12 2.80 1.08
C TYR A 86 10.70 2.64 0.53
N GLY A 87 9.87 1.79 1.13
CA GLY A 87 8.66 1.30 0.48
C GLY A 87 8.12 0.02 1.09
N LEU A 88 7.11 -0.55 0.45
CA LEU A 88 6.66 -1.91 0.77
C LEU A 88 7.07 -2.89 -0.33
N ARG A 89 7.41 -4.11 0.07
CA ARG A 89 7.60 -5.22 -0.86
C ARG A 89 6.27 -5.60 -1.51
N SER A 90 6.32 -5.91 -2.79
CA SER A 90 5.16 -6.41 -3.56
C SER A 90 4.77 -7.85 -3.21
N LEU A 91 5.65 -8.60 -2.52
CA LEU A 91 5.45 -9.98 -2.11
C LEU A 91 6.31 -10.27 -0.86
N SER A 92 5.79 -11.09 0.06
CA SER A 92 6.55 -11.54 1.24
C SER A 92 7.82 -12.33 0.84
N PRO A 93 8.96 -12.08 1.51
CA PRO A 93 10.19 -12.87 1.35
C PRO A 93 10.03 -14.38 1.62
N ASP A 94 8.99 -14.77 2.37
CA ASP A 94 8.72 -16.18 2.67
C ASP A 94 8.04 -16.93 1.52
N SER A 95 7.58 -16.21 0.49
CA SER A 95 7.03 -16.84 -0.69
C SER A 95 8.12 -17.49 -1.54
N PRO A 96 7.91 -18.72 -2.07
CA PRO A 96 8.85 -19.35 -2.99
C PRO A 96 9.04 -18.55 -4.29
N ASP A 97 8.06 -17.70 -4.65
CA ASP A 97 8.11 -16.87 -5.85
C ASP A 97 8.88 -15.56 -5.65
N PHE A 98 9.37 -15.30 -4.44
CA PHE A 98 10.07 -14.06 -4.11
C PHE A 98 11.38 -13.90 -4.90
N ARG A 99 11.52 -12.74 -5.54
CA ARG A 99 12.69 -12.29 -6.31
C ARG A 99 13.43 -11.22 -5.52
N HIS A 100 14.67 -11.56 -5.17
CA HIS A 100 15.54 -10.75 -4.33
C HIS A 100 15.95 -9.40 -4.96
N SER A 101 16.03 -9.32 -6.28
CA SER A 101 16.55 -8.15 -7.01
C SER A 101 15.86 -7.96 -8.35
N TYR A 102 15.67 -6.70 -8.74
CA TYR A 102 15.21 -6.30 -10.05
C TYR A 102 16.42 -5.95 -10.92
N LYS A 103 17.02 -6.96 -11.55
CA LYS A 103 18.26 -6.85 -12.35
C LYS A 103 18.24 -7.83 -13.52
N GLY A 104 19.21 -7.70 -14.41
CA GLY A 104 19.41 -8.61 -15.54
C GLY A 104 18.68 -8.14 -16.80
N ASN A 105 18.33 -9.08 -17.66
CA ASN A 105 17.64 -8.82 -18.92
C ASN A 105 16.16 -8.47 -18.71
N GLN A 106 15.44 -8.16 -19.79
CA GLN A 106 14.03 -7.77 -19.73
C GLN A 106 13.14 -8.82 -19.04
N PHE A 107 13.32 -10.11 -19.37
CA PHE A 107 12.53 -11.20 -18.81
C PHE A 107 12.77 -11.35 -17.30
N GLU A 108 14.02 -11.28 -16.85
CA GLU A 108 14.37 -11.35 -15.43
C GLU A 108 13.76 -10.18 -14.63
N ARG A 109 13.77 -8.99 -15.23
CA ARG A 109 13.17 -7.80 -14.64
C ARG A 109 11.65 -7.91 -14.57
N ASP A 110 11.00 -8.27 -15.66
CA ASP A 110 9.53 -8.38 -15.73
C ASP A 110 9.00 -9.42 -14.73
N THR A 111 9.70 -10.53 -14.57
CA THR A 111 9.34 -11.57 -13.59
C THR A 111 9.61 -11.16 -12.13
N ALA A 112 10.45 -10.16 -11.88
CA ALA A 112 10.72 -9.63 -10.54
C ALA A 112 9.84 -8.42 -10.15
N TYR A 113 9.27 -7.71 -11.13
CA TYR A 113 8.64 -6.38 -10.94
C TYR A 113 7.56 -6.33 -9.86
N HIS A 114 6.79 -7.41 -9.71
CA HIS A 114 5.75 -7.55 -8.68
C HIS A 114 5.95 -8.79 -7.80
N GLN A 115 7.18 -9.32 -7.73
CA GLN A 115 7.51 -10.52 -6.95
C GLN A 115 8.53 -10.22 -5.86
N GLY A 116 8.36 -9.13 -5.11
CA GLY A 116 9.22 -8.79 -3.97
C GLY A 116 9.90 -7.43 -4.09
N THR A 117 9.96 -6.88 -5.29
CA THR A 117 10.37 -5.50 -5.57
C THR A 117 9.64 -4.52 -4.66
N VAL A 118 10.37 -3.53 -4.15
CA VAL A 118 9.90 -2.54 -3.18
C VAL A 118 9.38 -1.30 -3.90
N TRP A 119 8.20 -0.84 -3.49
CA TRP A 119 7.50 0.30 -4.07
C TRP A 119 7.37 1.45 -3.05
N PRO A 120 8.00 2.61 -3.29
CA PRO A 120 7.94 3.74 -2.39
C PRO A 120 6.57 4.38 -2.25
N PHE A 121 5.79 4.39 -3.33
CA PHE A 121 4.50 5.08 -3.34
C PHE A 121 3.53 4.52 -2.28
N LEU A 122 3.65 3.23 -1.95
CA LEU A 122 2.83 2.54 -0.96
C LEU A 122 3.06 3.02 0.48
N LEU A 123 4.13 3.78 0.77
CA LEU A 123 4.34 4.31 2.12
C LEU A 123 3.27 5.31 2.52
N ALA A 124 2.74 6.11 1.59
CA ALA A 124 1.66 7.04 1.89
C ALA A 124 0.42 6.30 2.39
N ASP A 125 -0.01 5.26 1.65
CA ASP A 125 -1.12 4.39 2.04
C ASP A 125 -0.85 3.66 3.35
N TYR A 126 0.36 3.15 3.55
CA TYR A 126 0.76 2.49 4.79
C TYR A 126 0.58 3.40 6.01
N PHE A 127 1.08 4.63 5.96
CA PHE A 127 0.95 5.55 7.09
C PHE A 127 -0.48 6.06 7.27
N GLN A 128 -1.24 6.22 6.19
CA GLN A 128 -2.67 6.51 6.29
C GLN A 128 -3.43 5.38 7.01
N ALA A 129 -3.10 4.12 6.71
CA ALA A 129 -3.64 2.96 7.41
C ALA A 129 -3.20 2.92 8.89
N CYS A 130 -1.93 3.23 9.19
CA CYS A 130 -1.46 3.35 10.58
C CYS A 130 -2.23 4.42 11.35
N LEU A 131 -2.48 5.59 10.76
CA LEU A 131 -3.25 6.67 11.38
C LEU A 131 -4.71 6.25 11.62
N TYR A 132 -5.31 5.49 10.70
CA TYR A 132 -6.66 4.93 10.90
C TYR A 132 -6.73 3.94 12.07
N VAL A 133 -5.83 2.94 12.07
CA VAL A 133 -5.86 1.80 13.00
C VAL A 133 -5.30 2.17 14.38
N TYR A 134 -4.12 2.78 14.43
CA TYR A 134 -3.41 3.09 15.67
C TYR A 134 -3.70 4.51 16.19
N GLY A 135 -4.17 5.41 15.32
CA GLY A 135 -4.40 6.81 15.66
C GLY A 135 -3.15 7.67 15.54
N ASN A 136 -3.33 8.99 15.74
CA ASN A 136 -2.25 9.98 15.74
C ASN A 136 -1.48 9.94 17.08
N THR A 137 -0.60 8.93 17.20
CA THR A 137 0.27 8.73 18.37
C THR A 137 1.69 9.19 18.07
N LYS A 138 2.46 9.48 19.12
CA LYS A 138 3.90 9.82 19.00
C LYS A 138 4.71 8.71 18.32
N GLU A 139 4.31 7.46 18.50
CA GLU A 139 4.98 6.31 17.90
C GLU A 139 4.78 6.28 16.38
N VAL A 140 3.54 6.44 15.92
CA VAL A 140 3.22 6.57 14.49
C VAL A 140 3.94 7.77 13.89
N GLY A 141 3.93 8.93 14.57
CA GLY A 141 4.62 10.14 14.14
C GLY A 141 6.14 9.96 14.02
N LYS A 142 6.77 9.30 14.99
CA LYS A 142 8.21 9.00 14.95
C LYS A 142 8.56 8.07 13.78
N LYS A 143 7.77 7.02 13.57
CA LYS A 143 7.98 6.06 12.47
C LYS A 143 7.82 6.74 11.11
N LEU A 144 6.77 7.55 10.96
CA LEU A 144 6.52 8.35 9.76
C LEU A 144 7.68 9.27 9.45
N LYS A 145 8.14 10.07 10.42
CA LYS A 145 9.29 10.98 10.25
C LYS A 145 10.56 10.21 9.86
N THR A 146 10.79 9.05 10.45
CA THR A 146 11.95 8.21 10.11
C THR A 146 11.89 7.71 8.66
N SER A 147 10.74 7.22 8.19
CA SER A 147 10.56 6.80 6.79
C SER A 147 10.62 7.99 5.81
N LEU A 148 10.07 9.14 6.19
CA LEU A 148 10.14 10.37 5.41
C LEU A 148 11.60 10.81 5.19
N GLU A 149 12.45 10.77 6.22
CA GLU A 149 13.87 11.12 6.08
C GLU A 149 14.61 10.22 5.10
N VAL A 150 14.27 8.92 5.02
CA VAL A 150 14.88 8.00 4.05
C VAL A 150 14.53 8.41 2.62
N LEU A 151 13.26 8.74 2.34
CA LEU A 151 12.87 9.21 1.01
C LEU A 151 13.40 10.62 0.70
N ARG A 152 13.53 11.50 1.70
CA ARG A 152 14.16 12.82 1.55
C ARG A 152 15.64 12.68 1.16
N LEU A 153 16.37 11.81 1.85
CA LEU A 153 17.77 11.53 1.53
C LEU A 153 17.89 11.02 0.09
N HIS A 154 17.01 10.12 -0.33
CA HIS A 154 16.98 9.68 -1.71
C HIS A 154 16.71 10.85 -2.68
N PHE A 155 15.69 11.66 -2.38
CA PHE A 155 15.26 12.79 -3.20
C PHE A 155 16.35 13.85 -3.43
N TYR A 156 17.15 14.14 -2.39
CA TYR A 156 18.17 15.19 -2.46
C TYR A 156 19.57 14.68 -2.82
N GLU A 157 19.90 13.42 -2.50
CA GLU A 157 21.29 12.95 -2.51
C GLU A 157 21.54 11.66 -3.32
N SER A 158 20.51 10.98 -3.84
CA SER A 158 20.66 9.68 -4.53
C SER A 158 20.05 9.66 -5.93
N ASP A 159 20.63 8.86 -6.82
CA ASP A 159 20.22 8.57 -8.21
C ASP A 159 20.05 9.77 -9.16
N CYS A 160 19.25 10.78 -8.82
CA CYS A 160 19.07 12.03 -9.56
C CYS A 160 18.51 13.15 -8.67
N ILE A 161 18.74 14.40 -9.07
CA ILE A 161 18.34 15.58 -8.31
C ILE A 161 16.82 15.71 -8.29
N ASN A 162 16.25 15.83 -7.09
CA ASN A 162 14.82 16.03 -6.84
C ASN A 162 13.95 14.86 -7.35
N GLY A 163 14.43 13.63 -7.11
CA GLY A 163 13.83 12.41 -7.63
C GLY A 163 13.69 11.29 -6.60
N VAL A 164 12.54 10.60 -6.62
CA VAL A 164 12.43 9.29 -5.97
C VAL A 164 12.26 8.23 -7.04
N SER A 165 13.14 7.24 -7.01
CA SER A 165 13.12 6.11 -7.94
C SER A 165 11.82 5.32 -7.83
N GLU A 166 11.44 4.69 -8.94
CA GLU A 166 10.20 3.93 -9.06
C GLU A 166 10.14 2.76 -8.10
N ILE A 167 11.24 2.00 -8.03
CA ILE A 167 11.32 0.74 -7.32
C ILE A 167 12.72 0.52 -6.73
N PHE A 168 12.80 -0.37 -5.75
CA PHE A 168 14.05 -0.82 -5.12
C PHE A 168 14.12 -2.35 -5.05
N ASP A 169 15.33 -2.88 -4.93
CA ASP A 169 15.58 -4.32 -4.82
C ASP A 169 14.83 -4.94 -3.62
N GLY A 170 14.29 -6.14 -3.85
CA GLY A 170 13.40 -6.83 -2.92
C GLY A 170 14.05 -7.32 -1.64
N LEU A 171 15.31 -7.77 -1.61
CA LEU A 171 15.90 -8.24 -0.35
C LEU A 171 16.56 -7.09 0.43
N LYS A 172 17.38 -6.30 -0.27
CA LYS A 172 18.22 -5.25 0.31
C LYS A 172 18.02 -3.95 -0.47
N PRO A 173 16.91 -3.23 -0.25
CA PRO A 173 16.65 -1.98 -0.96
C PRO A 173 17.70 -0.94 -0.56
N LYS A 174 18.37 -0.34 -1.55
CA LYS A 174 19.39 0.69 -1.34
C LYS A 174 19.47 1.64 -2.53
N GLU A 175 19.74 1.09 -3.71
CA GLU A 175 19.81 1.84 -4.96
C GLU A 175 18.46 1.73 -5.68
N GLY A 176 18.03 2.84 -6.28
CA GLY A 176 16.82 2.83 -7.10
C GLY A 176 16.98 2.05 -8.40
N ARG A 177 15.84 1.63 -8.91
CA ARG A 177 15.65 0.89 -10.17
C ARG A 177 14.44 1.49 -10.90
N GLY A 178 14.26 1.07 -12.15
CA GLY A 178 13.15 1.54 -12.98
C GLY A 178 13.30 3.02 -13.35
N ALA A 179 12.18 3.73 -13.43
CA ALA A 179 12.20 5.18 -13.65
C ALA A 179 12.85 5.91 -12.46
N ILE A 180 13.87 6.72 -12.72
CA ILE A 180 14.59 7.46 -11.67
C ILE A 180 13.73 8.57 -11.05
N HIS A 181 12.89 9.22 -11.87
CA HIS A 181 11.93 10.25 -11.44
C HIS A 181 10.51 9.74 -11.61
N GLN A 182 9.99 9.03 -10.61
CA GLN A 182 8.69 8.42 -10.75
C GLN A 182 7.60 9.19 -9.97
N ALA A 183 6.55 9.59 -10.69
CA ALA A 183 5.57 10.57 -10.23
C ALA A 183 4.86 10.12 -8.93
N TRP A 184 4.44 8.87 -8.84
CA TRP A 184 3.78 8.36 -7.62
C TRP A 184 4.72 8.27 -6.41
N SER A 185 6.02 8.08 -6.62
CA SER A 185 7.01 7.95 -5.54
C SER A 185 7.29 9.34 -4.96
N VAL A 186 7.41 10.35 -5.83
CA VAL A 186 7.51 11.76 -5.42
C VAL A 186 6.20 12.23 -4.76
N SER A 187 5.04 11.82 -5.27
CA SER A 187 3.75 12.10 -4.63
C SER A 187 3.68 11.54 -3.21
N ALA A 188 4.13 10.30 -2.99
CA ALA A 188 4.14 9.73 -1.65
C ALA A 188 5.07 10.49 -0.70
N LEU A 189 6.24 10.94 -1.14
CA LEU A 189 7.10 11.82 -0.34
C LEU A 189 6.34 13.08 0.12
N ILE A 190 5.61 13.74 -0.77
CA ILE A 190 4.81 14.94 -0.46
C ILE A 190 3.68 14.60 0.52
N GLN A 191 2.98 13.49 0.33
CA GLN A 191 1.91 13.07 1.23
C GLN A 191 2.44 12.77 2.63
N LEU A 192 3.55 12.06 2.75
CA LEU A 192 4.23 11.84 4.03
C LEU A 192 4.68 13.15 4.68
N GLN A 193 5.16 14.10 3.87
CA GLN A 193 5.51 15.43 4.37
C GLN A 193 4.32 16.12 5.03
N LEU A 194 3.16 16.12 4.37
CA LEU A 194 1.93 16.72 4.89
C LEU A 194 1.46 16.01 6.16
N MET A 195 1.39 14.67 6.14
CA MET A 195 1.03 13.88 7.32
C MET A 195 1.98 14.15 8.51
N SER A 196 3.28 14.34 8.25
CA SER A 196 4.28 14.59 9.31
C SER A 196 4.07 15.89 10.07
N ILE A 197 3.42 16.88 9.43
CA ILE A 197 3.10 18.18 10.03
C ILE A 197 1.89 18.06 10.95
N GLU A 198 0.93 17.21 10.58
CA GLU A 198 -0.31 16.98 11.32
C GLU A 198 -0.16 15.95 12.45
N THR A 199 0.88 15.11 12.40
CA THR A 199 1.12 14.02 13.35
C THR A 199 1.97 14.47 14.54
N LYS A 200 1.56 14.08 15.75
CA LYS A 200 2.19 14.43 17.05
C LYS A 200 3.64 13.96 17.20
#